data_AF-A0A4R6ISB1-F1
#
_entry.id   AF-A0A4R6ISB1-F1
#
_cell.length_a   1.000
_cell.length_b   1.000
_cell.length_c   1.000
_cell.angle_alpha   90.00
_cell.angle_beta   90.00
_cell.angle_gamma   90.00
#
_symmetry.space_group_name_H-M   'P 1'
#
loop_
_entity.id
_entity.type
_entity.pdbx_description
1 polymer ?
#
loop_
_entity_poly.entity_id
_entity_poly.type
_entity_poly.pdbx_seq_one_letter_code
_entity_poly.pdbx_strand_id
1 'polypeptide(L)'
;MDRLVIETTLSDLDGISMSEDQLFSESGSALLLSFKASNSSQIVAAFDALKKTIGQHEVSFVICKTMVAGMFDLEIASDALDEPIRLSNKVIKDELLAKLEEDLEANKAVCLAINVSDQLHWIDLNQVSIRECV
;
A
#
# COMPACT_ATOMS: atom_id res chain seq x y z
N MET A 1 2.83 14.54 11.43
CA MET A 1 3.62 13.32 11.70
C MET A 1 4.71 13.27 10.66
N ASP A 2 5.93 12.90 11.05
CA ASP A 2 7.10 12.84 10.15
C ASP A 2 7.04 11.58 9.25
N ARG A 3 7.62 11.65 8.05
CA ARG A 3 7.75 10.54 7.09
C ARG A 3 8.30 9.28 7.76
N LEU A 4 9.39 9.42 8.53
CA LEU A 4 10.04 8.30 9.21
C LEU A 4 9.14 7.63 10.25
N VAL A 5 8.29 8.41 10.91
CA VAL A 5 7.33 7.89 11.89
C VAL A 5 6.23 7.11 11.18
N ILE A 6 5.73 7.63 10.05
CA ILE A 6 4.75 6.90 9.21
C ILE A 6 5.36 5.58 8.73
N GLU A 7 6.58 5.62 8.17
CA GLU A 7 7.28 4.43 7.68
C GLU A 7 7.49 3.38 8.78
N THR A 8 7.96 3.80 9.95
CA THR A 8 8.16 2.89 11.09
C THR A 8 6.83 2.27 11.53
N THR A 9 5.75 3.06 11.59
CA THR A 9 4.43 2.58 12.01
C THR A 9 3.84 1.58 11.00
N LEU A 10 3.99 1.86 9.71
CA LEU A 10 3.48 1.00 8.64
C LEU A 10 4.39 -0.21 8.36
N SER A 11 5.63 -0.21 8.86
CA SER A 11 6.56 -1.33 8.70
C SER A 11 6.13 -2.59 9.44
N ASP A 12 5.24 -2.48 10.43
CA ASP A 12 4.62 -3.60 11.16
C ASP A 12 3.52 -4.34 10.35
N LEU A 13 3.46 -4.11 9.04
CA LEU A 13 2.59 -4.82 8.10
C LEU A 13 2.75 -6.33 8.24
N ASP A 14 1.64 -7.01 8.54
CA ASP A 14 1.56 -8.45 8.78
C ASP A 14 1.23 -9.23 7.50
N GLY A 15 0.42 -8.64 6.61
CA GLY A 15 0.03 -9.28 5.35
C GLY A 15 -0.56 -8.32 4.33
N ILE A 16 -0.65 -8.79 3.10
CA ILE A 16 -1.21 -8.05 1.96
C ILE A 16 -2.16 -8.96 1.21
N SER A 17 -3.34 -8.46 0.88
CA SER A 17 -4.34 -9.17 0.08
C SER A 17 -5.04 -8.23 -0.89
N MET A 18 -5.70 -8.79 -1.90
CA MET A 18 -6.58 -8.04 -2.78
C MET A 18 -8.01 -8.18 -2.26
N SER A 19 -8.76 -7.09 -2.28
CA SER A 19 -10.19 -7.05 -2.00
C SER A 19 -10.90 -6.50 -3.23
N GLU A 20 -11.95 -7.17 -3.69
CA GLU A 20 -12.86 -6.68 -4.74
C GLU A 20 -14.05 -5.92 -4.14
N ASP A 21 -13.96 -5.57 -2.86
CA ASP A 21 -15.02 -4.90 -2.15
C ASP A 21 -15.16 -3.45 -2.66
N GLN A 22 -16.30 -3.17 -3.28
CA GLN A 22 -16.64 -1.84 -3.83
C GLN A 22 -16.73 -0.75 -2.76
N LEU A 23 -16.66 -1.13 -1.48
CA LEU A 23 -16.60 -0.20 -0.37
C LEU A 23 -15.31 0.64 -0.33
N PHE A 24 -14.20 0.16 -0.91
CA PHE A 24 -12.90 0.86 -0.86
C PHE A 24 -12.71 1.87 -2.00
N SER A 25 -13.31 1.65 -3.16
CA SER A 25 -13.36 2.63 -4.25
C SER A 25 -14.47 2.28 -5.23
N GLU A 26 -14.97 3.27 -5.97
CA GLU A 26 -15.86 3.03 -7.12
C GLU A 26 -15.17 2.19 -8.23
N SER A 27 -13.87 1.95 -8.10
CA SER A 27 -12.99 1.38 -9.13
C SER A 27 -12.72 -0.13 -9.01
N GLY A 28 -13.16 -0.76 -7.92
CA GLY A 28 -13.39 -2.21 -7.87
C GLY A 28 -12.24 -3.10 -7.35
N SER A 29 -11.03 -2.58 -7.13
CA SER A 29 -9.92 -3.35 -6.55
C SER A 29 -9.14 -2.57 -5.48
N ALA A 30 -8.86 -3.22 -4.35
CA ALA A 30 -8.11 -2.65 -3.24
C ALA A 30 -6.97 -3.57 -2.78
N LEU A 31 -5.76 -3.04 -2.72
CA LEU A 31 -4.62 -3.65 -2.03
C LEU A 31 -4.76 -3.39 -0.52
N LEU A 32 -5.17 -4.42 0.19
CA LEU A 32 -5.43 -4.38 1.62
C LEU A 32 -4.16 -4.71 2.42
N LEU A 33 -3.65 -3.70 3.10
CA LEU A 33 -2.57 -3.79 4.06
C LEU A 33 -3.14 -4.24 5.42
N SER A 34 -2.76 -5.44 5.83
CA SER A 34 -3.20 -6.05 7.08
C SER A 34 -2.20 -5.87 8.20
N PHE A 35 -2.68 -5.45 9.37
CA PHE A 35 -1.84 -5.27 10.54
C PHE A 35 -2.45 -5.92 11.79
N LYS A 36 -1.61 -6.11 12.81
CA LYS A 36 -2.06 -6.63 14.10
C LYS A 36 -2.90 -5.60 14.84
N ALA A 37 -3.99 -6.07 15.45
CA ALA A 37 -4.98 -5.23 16.13
C ALA A 37 -4.42 -4.39 17.30
N SER A 38 -3.29 -4.79 17.90
CA SER A 38 -2.69 -4.10 19.04
C SER A 38 -2.25 -2.66 18.75
N ASN A 39 -2.04 -2.31 17.47
CA ASN A 39 -1.52 -1.00 17.05
C ASN A 39 -2.52 -0.21 16.18
N SER A 40 -3.80 -0.62 16.14
CA SER A 40 -4.79 -0.07 15.19
C SER A 40 -4.86 1.45 15.17
N SER A 41 -4.92 2.11 16.34
CA SER A 41 -4.99 3.57 16.42
C SER A 41 -3.75 4.27 15.86
N GLN A 42 -2.57 3.68 16.03
CA GLN A 42 -1.32 4.25 15.50
C GLN A 42 -1.27 4.11 13.98
N ILE A 43 -1.69 2.96 13.47
CA ILE A 43 -1.73 2.68 12.03
C ILE A 43 -2.73 3.60 11.34
N VAL A 44 -3.93 3.77 11.89
CA VAL A 44 -4.93 4.72 11.38
C VAL A 44 -4.34 6.14 11.38
N ALA A 45 -3.76 6.58 12.48
CA ALA A 45 -3.17 7.93 12.56
C ALA A 45 -2.02 8.15 11.57
N ALA A 46 -1.17 7.13 11.36
CA ALA A 46 -0.09 7.18 10.38
C ALA A 46 -0.62 7.23 8.94
N PHE A 47 -1.64 6.42 8.65
CA PHE A 47 -2.25 6.37 7.32
C PHE A 47 -3.03 7.66 6.99
N ASP A 48 -3.76 8.22 7.96
CA ASP A 48 -4.42 9.52 7.81
C ASP A 48 -3.41 10.66 7.65
N ALA A 49 -2.29 10.60 8.39
CA ALA A 49 -1.21 11.56 8.21
C ALA A 49 -0.60 11.45 6.81
N LEU A 50 -0.37 10.23 6.31
CA LEU A 50 0.12 10.00 4.95
C LEU A 50 -0.86 10.56 3.91
N LYS A 51 -2.14 10.23 4.02
CA LYS A 51 -3.21 10.75 3.13
C LYS A 51 -3.26 12.28 3.14
N LYS A 52 -3.10 12.90 4.31
CA LYS A 52 -3.06 14.37 4.44
C LYS A 52 -1.82 14.98 3.80
N THR A 53 -0.65 14.34 3.94
CA THR A 53 0.60 14.80 3.33
C THR A 53 0.51 14.71 1.80
N ILE A 54 0.03 13.58 1.28
CA ILE A 54 -0.19 13.36 -0.16
C ILE A 54 -1.22 14.34 -0.72
N GLY A 55 -2.31 14.61 0.00
CA GLY A 55 -3.34 15.57 -0.44
C GLY A 55 -3.97 15.16 -1.79
N GLN A 56 -3.81 16.00 -2.80
CA GLN A 56 -4.28 15.77 -4.17
C GLN A 56 -3.15 15.39 -5.15
N HIS A 57 -1.94 15.15 -4.63
CA HIS A 57 -0.81 14.75 -5.45
C HIS A 57 -0.97 13.29 -5.90
N GLU A 58 -0.36 12.97 -7.03
CA GLU A 58 -0.36 11.60 -7.53
C GLU A 58 0.40 10.67 -6.59
N VAL A 59 -0.10 9.44 -6.49
CA VAL A 59 0.50 8.38 -5.69
C VAL A 59 0.90 7.22 -6.58
N SER A 60 2.17 6.85 -6.49
CA SER A 60 2.71 5.65 -7.11
C SER A 60 2.98 4.61 -6.04
N PHE A 61 2.50 3.39 -6.26
CA PHE A 61 2.83 2.22 -5.46
C PHE A 61 3.76 1.30 -6.24
N VAL A 62 4.91 0.97 -5.66
CA VAL A 62 5.92 0.12 -6.30
C VAL A 62 6.13 -1.12 -5.45
N ILE A 63 6.00 -2.29 -6.08
CA ILE A 63 6.38 -3.57 -5.50
C ILE A 63 7.75 -3.93 -6.08
N CYS A 64 8.78 -3.76 -5.26
CA CYS A 64 10.17 -4.01 -5.59
C CYS A 64 10.54 -5.48 -5.31
N LYS A 65 10.97 -6.21 -6.33
CA LYS A 65 11.55 -7.55 -6.17
C LYS A 65 12.89 -7.46 -5.43
N THR A 66 13.04 -8.18 -4.32
CA THR A 66 14.33 -8.29 -3.62
C THR A 66 15.15 -9.46 -4.17
N MET A 67 16.40 -9.57 -3.72
CA MET A 67 17.29 -10.71 -4.03
C MET A 67 16.80 -12.04 -3.43
N VAL A 68 15.85 -12.02 -2.49
CA VAL A 68 15.29 -13.23 -1.89
C VAL A 68 13.92 -13.51 -2.49
N ALA A 69 13.77 -14.70 -3.06
CA ALA A 69 12.52 -15.14 -3.66
C ALA A 69 11.34 -15.06 -2.68
N GLY A 70 10.24 -14.47 -3.12
CA GLY A 70 9.03 -14.27 -2.32
C GLY A 70 9.08 -13.09 -1.34
N MET A 71 10.20 -12.37 -1.25
CA MET A 71 10.32 -11.14 -0.46
C MET A 71 10.38 -9.91 -1.37
N PHE A 72 9.62 -8.89 -0.97
CA PHE A 72 9.44 -7.66 -1.72
C PHE A 72 9.56 -6.46 -0.80
N ASP A 73 10.09 -5.37 -1.33
CA ASP A 73 9.98 -4.06 -0.70
C ASP A 73 8.81 -3.31 -1.33
N LEU A 74 8.10 -2.53 -0.54
CA LEU A 74 6.97 -1.71 -1.02
C LEU A 74 7.34 -0.26 -0.90
N GLU A 75 7.13 0.51 -1.95
CA GLU A 75 7.34 1.94 -1.94
C GLU A 75 6.02 2.66 -2.20
N ILE A 76 5.68 3.61 -1.34
CA ILE A 76 4.62 4.59 -1.58
C ILE A 76 5.33 5.91 -1.90
N ALA A 77 5.23 6.33 -3.15
CA ALA A 77 5.87 7.54 -3.65
C ALA A 77 4.82 8.58 -4.06
N SER A 78 5.14 9.85 -3.84
CA SER A 78 4.35 10.99 -4.27
C SER A 78 5.25 12.22 -4.28
N ASP A 79 5.01 13.17 -5.18
CA ASP A 79 5.76 14.44 -5.24
C ASP A 79 5.57 15.31 -3.98
N ALA A 80 4.57 14.99 -3.15
CA ALA A 80 4.36 15.61 -1.85
C ALA A 80 5.32 15.08 -0.76
N LEU A 81 6.00 13.97 -1.02
CA LEU A 81 6.97 13.36 -0.12
C LEU A 81 8.38 13.72 -0.59
N ASP A 82 9.25 14.06 0.36
CA ASP A 82 10.69 14.27 0.12
C ASP A 82 11.41 12.98 -0.26
N GLU A 83 10.97 11.84 0.32
CA GLU A 83 11.41 10.48 -0.01
C GLU A 83 10.21 9.52 0.02
N PRO A 84 10.25 8.40 -0.73
CA PRO A 84 9.19 7.40 -0.66
C PRO A 84 9.11 6.78 0.75
N ILE A 85 7.90 6.38 1.15
CA ILE A 85 7.70 5.51 2.32
C ILE A 85 8.05 4.09 1.89
N ARG A 86 9.02 3.46 2.57
CA ARG A 86 9.50 2.12 2.24
C ARG A 86 9.12 1.10 3.30
N LEU A 87 8.40 0.05 2.90
CA LEU A 87 8.05 -1.08 3.75
C LEU A 87 8.86 -2.29 3.30
N SER A 88 9.95 -2.57 3.99
CA SER A 88 10.89 -3.60 3.54
C SER A 88 10.51 -5.02 3.97
N ASN A 89 11.02 -6.00 3.21
CA ASN A 89 10.98 -7.43 3.49
C ASN A 89 9.56 -7.97 3.72
N LYS A 90 8.63 -7.61 2.84
CA LYS A 90 7.25 -8.09 2.87
C LYS A 90 7.10 -9.33 2.02
N VAL A 91 6.41 -10.32 2.59
CA VAL A 91 6.08 -11.55 1.87
C VAL A 91 4.82 -11.29 1.07
N ILE A 92 4.91 -11.49 -0.24
CA ILE A 92 3.78 -11.40 -1.16
C ILE A 92 3.64 -12.73 -1.87
N LYS A 93 2.42 -13.27 -1.89
CA LYS A 93 2.11 -14.51 -2.60
C LYS A 93 2.10 -14.27 -4.10
N ASP A 94 2.63 -15.20 -4.89
CA ASP A 94 2.64 -15.11 -6.35
C ASP A 94 1.23 -14.96 -6.94
N GLU A 95 0.23 -15.61 -6.33
CA GLU A 95 -1.18 -15.46 -6.70
C GLU A 95 -1.67 -14.01 -6.59
N LEU A 96 -1.19 -13.27 -5.60
CA LEU A 96 -1.53 -11.85 -5.41
C LEU A 96 -0.90 -10.99 -6.49
N LEU A 97 0.35 -11.27 -6.84
CA LEU A 97 1.07 -10.54 -7.89
C LEU A 97 0.42 -10.77 -9.24
N ALA A 98 0.12 -12.02 -9.59
CA ALA A 98 -0.57 -12.36 -10.82
C ALA A 98 -1.94 -11.69 -10.91
N LYS A 99 -2.68 -11.64 -9.80
CA LYS A 99 -3.97 -10.95 -9.74
C LYS A 99 -3.85 -9.43 -9.93
N LEU A 100 -2.84 -8.83 -9.29
CA LEU A 100 -2.56 -7.41 -9.44
C LEU A 100 -2.16 -7.08 -10.89
N GLU A 101 -1.31 -7.90 -11.52
CA GLU A 101 -0.93 -7.75 -12.92
C GLU A 101 -2.16 -7.82 -13.84
N GLU A 102 -3.06 -8.79 -13.63
CA GLU A 102 -4.32 -8.90 -14.37
C GLU A 102 -5.19 -7.64 -14.23
N ASP A 103 -5.36 -7.12 -13.02
CA ASP A 103 -6.17 -5.93 -12.77
C ASP A 103 -5.54 -4.67 -13.40
N LEU A 104 -4.21 -4.57 -13.42
CA LEU A 104 -3.49 -3.48 -14.09
C LEU A 104 -3.57 -3.56 -15.62
N GLU A 105 -3.44 -4.75 -16.21
CA GLU A 105 -3.64 -4.96 -17.65
C GLU A 105 -5.07 -4.62 -18.09
N ALA A 106 -6.04 -4.87 -17.22
CA ALA A 106 -7.44 -4.49 -17.41
C ALA A 106 -7.72 -2.98 -17.20
N ASN A 107 -6.71 -2.18 -16.87
CA ASN A 107 -6.83 -0.76 -16.52
C ASN A 107 -7.85 -0.50 -15.39
N LYS A 108 -7.98 -1.44 -14.44
CA LYS A 108 -8.78 -1.20 -13.24
C LYS A 108 -8.03 -0.25 -12.32
N ALA A 109 -8.74 0.73 -11.76
CA ALA A 109 -8.15 1.57 -10.74
C ALA A 109 -7.99 0.76 -9.45
N VAL A 110 -6.82 0.91 -8.82
CA VAL A 110 -6.44 0.20 -7.61
C VAL A 110 -6.27 1.24 -6.50
N CYS A 111 -6.72 0.93 -5.30
CA CYS A 111 -6.44 1.75 -4.12
C CYS A 111 -5.62 0.95 -3.10
N LEU A 112 -4.91 1.67 -2.23
CA LEU A 112 -4.25 1.11 -1.05
C LEU A 112 -5.17 1.30 0.15
N ALA A 113 -5.51 0.23 0.86
CA ALA A 113 -6.41 0.28 2.01
C ALA A 113 -5.79 -0.38 3.25
N ILE A 114 -6.26 -0.02 4.44
CA ILE A 114 -5.91 -0.69 5.71
C ILE A 114 -7.16 -1.31 6.36
N ASN A 115 -7.02 -2.47 7.00
CA ASN A 115 -8.15 -3.23 7.59
C ASN A 115 -8.22 -3.21 9.12
N VAL A 116 -7.69 -2.17 9.75
CA VAL A 116 -7.45 -2.15 11.20
C VAL A 116 -8.57 -1.52 12.03
N SER A 117 -9.64 -1.05 11.38
CA SER A 117 -10.76 -0.38 12.07
C SER A 117 -12.08 -0.62 11.35
N ASP A 118 -13.19 -0.35 12.05
CA ASP A 118 -14.54 -0.37 11.48
C ASP A 118 -14.77 0.73 10.42
N GLN A 119 -13.83 1.68 10.32
CA GLN A 119 -13.79 2.71 9.29
C GLN A 119 -12.87 2.29 8.16
N LEU A 120 -13.32 2.52 6.94
CA LEU A 120 -12.55 2.26 5.73
C LEU A 120 -11.58 3.42 5.51
N HIS A 121 -10.28 3.10 5.52
CA HIS A 121 -9.22 4.07 5.20
C HIS A 121 -8.50 3.59 3.95
N TRP A 122 -8.54 4.41 2.90
CA TRP A 122 -7.84 4.13 1.64
C TRP A 122 -7.22 5.38 1.01
N ILE A 123 -6.25 5.15 0.13
CA ILE A 123 -5.57 6.12 -0.74
C ILE A 123 -5.68 5.58 -2.16
N ASP A 124 -6.21 6.37 -3.08
CA ASP A 124 -6.27 6.00 -4.50
C ASP A 124 -4.86 6.00 -5.10
N LEU A 125 -4.54 5.00 -5.91
CA LEU A 125 -3.24 4.88 -6.56
C LEU A 125 -3.37 5.31 -8.02
N ASN A 126 -2.56 6.29 -8.42
CA ASN A 126 -2.48 6.72 -9.81
C ASN A 126 -1.66 5.75 -10.65
N GLN A 127 -0.64 5.14 -10.03
CA GLN A 127 0.24 4.18 -10.69
C GLN A 127 0.57 3.03 -9.75
N VAL A 128 0.53 1.81 -10.28
CA VAL A 128 1.05 0.64 -9.59
C VAL A 128 2.03 -0.06 -10.52
N SER A 129 3.17 -0.51 -9.98
CA SER A 129 4.17 -1.24 -10.77
C SER A 129 4.87 -2.32 -9.95
N ILE A 130 5.20 -3.43 -10.61
CA ILE A 130 6.04 -4.49 -10.06
C ILE A 130 7.34 -4.45 -10.86
N ARG A 131 8.49 -4.24 -10.20
CA ARG A 131 9.79 -4.12 -10.89
C ARG A 131 10.95 -4.65 -10.04
N GLU A 132 12.06 -4.91 -10.71
CA GLU A 132 13.35 -5.13 -10.02
C GLU A 132 13.89 -3.78 -9.56
N CYS A 133 14.19 -3.66 -8.27
CA CYS A 133 14.80 -2.47 -7.70
C CYS A 133 16.26 -2.81 -7.40
N VAL A 134 17.17 -2.13 -8.10
CA VAL A 134 18.62 -2.35 -8.08
C VAL A 134 19.27 -1.48 -7.01
#